data_AF-A0A0P9A977-F1
#
_entry.id   AF-A0A0P9A977-F1
#
_cell.length_a   1.000
_cell.length_b   1.000
_cell.length_c   1.000
_cell.angle_alpha   90.00
_cell.angle_beta   90.00
_cell.angle_gamma   90.00
#
_symmetry.space_group_name_H-M   'P 1'
#
loop_
_entity.id
_entity.type
_entity.pdbx_description
1 polymer ?
#
loop_
_entity_poly.entity_id
_entity_poly.type
_entity_poly.pdbx_seq_one_letter_code
_entity_poly.pdbx_strand_id
1 'polypeptide(L)'
;MLFCAEMAPIRILQPLIIWWRSITCCTTIPHDVRRALNILILPGAVWSAWSDIFEDYATPVVAAQSMLHSMCKKRKAMSTIMQVITSPNADNKQKDGALHMIGTLANVLLKKAQYRDQVESMLTTYVFPEFQNPAGHMRARACWVLHYFCRLYLAEIMRLTTNALLTDKELPFKVEAVIDLQMFLSSQDEATQSVEGQIKEITKELLTIIRETENEDLTNVMQKIVCTFTEQLLPVATEICQHLATTFSQVLESEEGSDEKAITAMSLLNTIETLLREVEKHPDVLLNLHPIVIKVVGHMPRDVPEELIYQVFKKDGIDFFIDIMPALHNYVTVDTPAFLSNPNSLLAILAG
;
A
#
# COMPACT_ATOMS: atom_id res chain seq x y z
N MET A 1 -42.69 1.88 11.79
CA MET A 1 -42.16 0.69 11.07
C MET A 1 -41.05 1.22 10.18
N LEU A 2 -39.77 0.88 10.27
CA LEU A 2 -38.97 -0.18 10.91
C LEU A 2 -37.65 0.51 11.32
N PHE A 3 -37.28 0.50 12.60
CA PHE A 3 -36.37 -0.43 13.29
C PHE A 3 -34.91 0.07 13.35
N CYS A 4 -34.49 0.31 14.60
CA CYS A 4 -33.13 0.53 15.06
C CYS A 4 -32.21 -0.65 14.70
N ALA A 5 -30.95 -0.36 14.39
CA ALA A 5 -29.82 -1.27 14.57
C ALA A 5 -28.62 -0.46 15.09
N GLU A 6 -27.92 -1.07 16.03
CA GLU A 6 -27.09 -0.48 17.07
C GLU A 6 -25.72 0.04 16.58
N MET A 7 -25.25 1.09 17.28
CA MET A 7 -23.90 1.65 17.20
C MET A 7 -22.91 0.83 18.04
N ALA A 8 -21.74 0.53 17.47
CA ALA A 8 -20.49 0.17 18.17
C ALA A 8 -19.31 0.96 17.53
N PRO A 9 -18.16 1.17 18.21
CA PRO A 9 -17.92 2.40 18.98
C PRO A 9 -16.95 3.42 18.33
N ILE A 10 -17.33 4.69 18.47
CA ILE A 10 -16.70 5.96 18.05
C ILE A 10 -15.37 6.28 18.78
N ARG A 11 -14.48 5.31 19.05
CA ARG A 11 -13.23 5.59 19.81
C ARG A 11 -11.94 5.78 19.00
N ILE A 12 -11.88 5.32 17.74
CA ILE A 12 -10.68 5.54 16.89
C ILE A 12 -10.83 6.79 16.00
N LEU A 13 -12.07 7.21 15.71
CA LEU A 13 -12.35 8.42 14.93
C LEU A 13 -12.56 9.68 15.79
N GLN A 14 -12.62 9.57 17.12
CA GLN A 14 -12.89 10.72 17.99
C GLN A 14 -11.82 11.84 17.92
N PRO A 15 -10.51 11.54 17.82
CA PRO A 15 -9.48 12.58 17.63
C PRO A 15 -9.59 13.25 16.24
N LEU A 16 -9.94 12.49 15.20
CA LEU A 16 -10.16 12.98 13.84
C LEU A 16 -11.44 13.83 13.73
N ILE A 17 -12.50 13.47 14.47
CA ILE A 17 -13.78 14.19 14.54
C ILE A 17 -13.67 15.47 15.40
N ILE A 18 -12.85 15.46 16.46
CA ILE A 18 -12.56 16.65 17.30
C ILE A 18 -11.63 17.62 16.56
N TRP A 19 -10.65 17.12 15.79
CA TRP A 19 -9.86 17.91 14.84
C TRP A 19 -10.74 18.52 13.73
N TRP A 20 -11.73 17.78 13.24
CA TRP A 20 -12.71 18.19 12.24
C TRP A 20 -13.72 19.25 12.73
N ARG A 21 -14.11 19.25 14.02
CA ARG A 21 -15.05 20.26 14.59
C ARG A 21 -14.44 21.66 14.75
N SER A 22 -13.11 21.82 14.80
CA SER A 22 -12.47 23.14 14.92
C SER A 22 -12.30 23.88 13.58
N ILE A 23 -12.39 23.20 12.44
CA ILE A 23 -12.17 23.78 11.10
C ILE A 23 -13.47 24.34 10.49
N THR A 24 -14.64 24.00 11.04
CA THR A 24 -15.96 24.33 10.46
C THR A 24 -16.57 25.66 10.94
N CYS A 25 -15.85 26.48 11.71
CA CYS A 25 -16.40 27.72 12.30
C CYS A 25 -16.39 28.97 11.38
N CYS A 26 -16.23 28.82 10.06
CA CYS A 26 -16.46 29.91 9.09
C CYS A 26 -17.76 29.66 8.32
N THR A 27 -18.77 30.50 8.58
CA THR A 27 -20.19 30.31 8.33
C THR A 27 -20.68 30.72 6.92
N THR A 28 -19.85 30.67 5.88
CA THR A 28 -20.26 31.22 4.56
C THR A 28 -19.83 30.39 3.34
N ILE A 29 -19.92 29.05 3.42
CA ILE A 29 -19.72 28.19 2.23
C ILE A 29 -20.88 27.17 2.07
N PRO A 30 -21.53 27.10 0.90
CA PRO A 30 -22.62 26.16 0.59
C PRO A 30 -22.26 24.68 0.81
N HIS A 31 -23.25 23.90 1.22
CA HIS A 31 -23.13 22.50 1.67
C HIS A 31 -22.47 21.57 0.64
N ASP A 32 -22.69 21.79 -0.66
CA ASP A 32 -22.18 20.91 -1.73
C ASP A 32 -20.71 21.19 -2.06
N VAL A 33 -20.27 22.44 -1.88
CA VAL A 33 -18.85 22.86 -2.02
C VAL A 33 -18.01 22.32 -0.85
N ARG A 34 -18.63 22.16 0.33
CA ARG A 34 -18.02 21.56 1.52
C ARG A 34 -17.77 20.06 1.35
N ARG A 35 -18.61 19.36 0.57
CA ARG A 35 -18.42 17.94 0.22
C ARG A 35 -17.28 17.75 -0.79
N ALA A 36 -17.17 18.64 -1.78
CA ALA A 36 -16.11 18.60 -2.80
C ALA A 36 -14.71 18.94 -2.25
N LEU A 37 -14.62 19.81 -1.23
CA LEU A 37 -13.36 20.17 -0.58
C LEU A 37 -12.81 19.08 0.36
N ASN A 38 -13.64 18.17 0.86
CA ASN A 38 -13.22 17.05 1.70
C ASN A 38 -12.62 15.87 0.91
N ILE A 39 -12.72 15.86 -0.43
CA ILE A 39 -12.23 14.78 -1.31
C ILE A 39 -10.78 15.04 -1.77
N LEU A 40 -10.26 16.25 -1.55
CA LEU A 40 -8.98 16.72 -2.10
C LEU A 40 -7.73 16.42 -1.25
N ILE A 41 -7.86 15.70 -0.12
CA ILE A 41 -6.74 15.46 0.82
C ILE A 41 -6.70 13.98 1.22
N LEU A 42 -6.51 13.09 0.24
CA LEU A 42 -6.13 11.69 0.50
C LEU A 42 -4.81 11.37 -0.24
N PRO A 43 -3.88 10.62 0.39
CA PRO A 43 -2.64 10.14 -0.25
C PRO A 43 -2.95 9.33 -1.54
N GLY A 44 -2.01 9.29 -2.49
CA GLY A 44 -2.21 8.73 -3.83
C GLY A 44 -2.65 7.27 -3.83
N ALA A 45 -2.17 6.49 -2.85
CA ALA A 45 -2.57 5.11 -2.61
C ALA A 45 -4.02 4.94 -2.12
N VAL A 46 -4.45 5.83 -1.24
CA VAL A 46 -5.85 5.86 -0.77
C VAL A 46 -6.74 6.33 -1.92
N TRP A 47 -6.21 7.13 -2.85
CA TRP A 47 -6.94 7.60 -4.03
C TRP A 47 -7.12 6.53 -5.10
N SER A 48 -6.17 5.59 -5.32
CA SER A 48 -6.37 4.44 -6.20
C SER A 48 -7.45 3.50 -5.66
N ALA A 49 -7.38 3.14 -4.39
CA ALA A 49 -8.42 2.34 -3.71
C ALA A 49 -9.77 3.07 -3.65
N TRP A 50 -9.79 4.40 -3.47
CA TRP A 50 -11.02 5.21 -3.55
C TRP A 50 -11.56 5.39 -4.98
N SER A 51 -10.69 5.39 -5.99
CA SER A 51 -11.07 5.53 -7.40
C SER A 51 -11.81 4.28 -7.87
N ASP A 52 -11.36 3.09 -7.44
CA ASP A 52 -12.01 1.82 -7.77
C ASP A 52 -13.39 1.69 -7.09
N ILE A 53 -13.57 2.24 -5.89
CA ILE A 53 -14.87 2.25 -5.17
C ILE A 53 -15.89 3.21 -5.82
N PHE A 54 -15.44 4.21 -6.59
CA PHE A 54 -16.30 5.27 -7.17
C PHE A 54 -16.21 5.39 -8.70
N GLU A 55 -15.77 4.35 -9.41
CA GLU A 55 -15.69 4.34 -10.88
C GLU A 55 -17.02 4.73 -11.57
N ASP A 56 -18.15 4.57 -10.90
CA ASP A 56 -19.48 4.98 -11.38
C ASP A 56 -19.80 6.48 -11.24
N TYR A 57 -18.95 7.30 -10.62
CA TYR A 57 -19.16 8.75 -10.51
C TYR A 57 -17.91 9.55 -10.93
N ALA A 58 -17.98 10.19 -12.10
CA ALA A 58 -17.01 11.19 -12.54
C ALA A 58 -16.84 12.28 -11.46
N THR A 59 -15.78 12.18 -10.66
CA THR A 59 -15.56 13.13 -9.56
C THR A 59 -15.15 14.50 -10.11
N PRO A 60 -15.47 15.60 -9.41
CA PRO A 60 -15.03 16.95 -9.81
C PRO A 60 -13.52 17.06 -10.01
N VAL A 61 -12.73 16.25 -9.30
CA VAL A 61 -11.26 16.23 -9.40
C VAL A 61 -10.83 15.65 -10.74
N VAL A 62 -11.34 14.50 -11.15
CA VAL A 62 -11.02 13.88 -12.45
C VAL A 62 -11.44 14.78 -13.62
N ALA A 63 -12.61 15.42 -13.49
CA ALA A 63 -13.07 16.40 -14.45
C ALA A 63 -12.13 17.61 -14.53
N ALA A 64 -11.68 18.14 -13.38
CA ALA A 64 -10.73 19.25 -13.30
C ALA A 64 -9.36 18.88 -13.86
N GLN A 65 -8.84 17.68 -13.58
CA GLN A 65 -7.58 17.18 -14.13
C GLN A 65 -7.65 17.04 -15.66
N SER A 66 -8.77 16.53 -16.19
CA SER A 66 -9.02 16.41 -17.64
C SER A 66 -9.10 17.77 -18.32
N MET A 67 -9.77 18.73 -17.69
CA MET A 67 -9.82 20.11 -18.14
C MET A 67 -8.43 20.75 -18.13
N LEU A 68 -7.67 20.57 -17.05
CA LEU A 68 -6.31 21.09 -16.91
C LEU A 68 -5.38 20.56 -17.99
N HIS A 69 -5.42 19.25 -18.27
CA HIS A 69 -4.70 18.64 -19.40
C HIS A 69 -5.03 19.30 -20.73
N SER A 70 -6.33 19.52 -20.99
CA SER A 70 -6.81 20.17 -22.21
C SER A 70 -6.33 21.62 -22.32
N MET A 71 -6.29 22.35 -21.20
CA MET A 71 -5.79 23.72 -21.12
C MET A 71 -4.29 23.82 -21.34
N CYS A 72 -3.48 22.93 -20.72
CA CYS A 72 -2.02 22.96 -20.83
C CYS A 72 -1.51 22.61 -22.25
N LYS A 73 -2.31 21.88 -23.04
CA LYS A 73 -2.03 21.69 -24.47
C LYS A 73 -2.14 22.99 -25.28
N LYS A 74 -3.03 23.91 -24.89
CA LYS A 74 -3.35 25.15 -25.63
C LYS A 74 -2.74 26.42 -25.04
N ARG A 75 -2.37 26.43 -23.74
CA ARG A 75 -1.89 27.61 -23.00
C ARG A 75 -0.70 27.27 -22.09
N LYS A 76 0.07 28.29 -21.69
CA LYS A 76 1.16 28.18 -20.71
C LYS A 76 0.60 28.04 -19.29
N ALA A 77 0.20 26.83 -18.88
CA ALA A 77 -0.33 26.58 -17.54
C ALA A 77 0.73 26.75 -16.42
N MET A 78 2.01 26.48 -16.75
CA MET A 78 3.11 26.51 -15.79
C MET A 78 3.29 27.88 -15.12
N SER A 79 3.14 28.99 -15.85
CA SER A 79 3.29 30.33 -15.26
C SER A 79 2.26 30.62 -14.17
N THR A 80 1.03 30.14 -14.34
CA THR A 80 -0.04 30.33 -13.34
C THR A 80 0.20 29.46 -12.11
N ILE A 81 0.66 28.22 -12.30
CA ILE A 81 0.96 27.33 -11.18
C ILE A 81 2.14 27.89 -10.37
N MET A 82 3.20 28.35 -11.05
CA MET A 82 4.35 28.96 -10.38
C MET A 82 3.98 30.21 -9.58
N GLN A 83 3.05 31.04 -10.05
CA GLN A 83 2.57 32.20 -9.29
C GLN A 83 2.00 31.82 -7.92
N VAL A 84 1.33 30.67 -7.81
CA VAL A 84 0.80 30.16 -6.53
C VAL A 84 1.94 29.65 -5.66
N ILE A 85 2.84 28.83 -6.21
CA ILE A 85 3.96 28.23 -5.47
C ILE A 85 4.89 29.30 -4.88
N THR A 86 5.18 30.35 -5.65
CA THR A 86 6.09 31.43 -5.22
C THR A 86 5.42 32.51 -4.38
N SER A 87 4.10 32.44 -4.19
CA SER A 87 3.38 33.47 -3.44
C SER A 87 3.76 33.39 -1.95
N PRO A 88 4.24 34.48 -1.33
CA PRO A 88 4.59 34.49 0.09
C PRO A 88 3.36 34.32 0.99
N ASN A 89 2.17 34.58 0.46
CA ASN A 89 0.89 34.47 1.18
C ASN A 89 0.18 33.15 0.91
N ALA A 90 0.74 32.25 0.10
CA ALA A 90 0.11 30.97 -0.18
C ALA A 90 0.20 30.05 1.04
N ASP A 91 -0.96 29.59 1.50
CA ASP A 91 -1.03 28.58 2.55
C ASP A 91 -0.70 27.18 2.01
N ASN A 92 -0.56 26.20 2.91
CA ASN A 92 -0.24 24.82 2.52
C ASN A 92 -1.31 24.22 1.59
N LYS A 93 -2.58 24.60 1.70
CA LYS A 93 -3.65 24.06 0.83
C LYS A 93 -3.51 24.56 -0.60
N GLN A 94 -3.18 25.83 -0.76
CA GLN A 94 -2.94 26.43 -2.07
C GLN A 94 -1.68 25.84 -2.72
N LYS A 95 -0.63 25.62 -1.94
CA LYS A 95 0.59 24.96 -2.42
C LYS A 95 0.35 23.49 -2.78
N ASP A 96 -0.38 22.73 -1.96
CA ASP A 96 -0.77 21.36 -2.27
C ASP A 96 -1.53 21.27 -3.60
N GLY A 97 -2.53 22.13 -3.80
CA GLY A 97 -3.28 22.19 -5.05
C GLY A 97 -2.39 22.51 -6.25
N ALA A 98 -1.46 23.46 -6.10
CA ALA A 98 -0.50 23.80 -7.16
C ALA A 98 0.44 22.62 -7.49
N LEU A 99 0.96 21.93 -6.47
CA LEU A 99 1.81 20.74 -6.63
C LEU A 99 1.04 19.58 -7.27
N HIS A 100 -0.23 19.39 -6.91
CA HIS A 100 -1.10 18.40 -7.55
C HIS A 100 -1.24 18.71 -9.05
N MET A 101 -1.49 19.98 -9.42
CA MET A 101 -1.55 20.39 -10.83
C MET A 101 -0.24 20.10 -11.58
N ILE A 102 0.92 20.25 -10.94
CA ILE A 102 2.22 19.89 -11.52
C ILE A 102 2.31 18.39 -11.79
N GLY A 103 2.05 17.54 -10.80
CA GLY A 103 2.12 16.08 -10.98
C GLY A 103 1.13 15.57 -12.01
N THR A 104 -0.12 16.08 -12.00
CA THR A 104 -1.12 15.80 -13.04
C THR A 104 -0.59 16.12 -14.45
N LEU A 105 0.18 17.20 -14.60
CA LEU A 105 0.73 17.63 -15.89
C LEU A 105 2.07 16.99 -16.24
N ALA A 106 2.64 16.12 -15.41
CA ALA A 106 4.00 15.59 -15.57
C ALA A 106 4.24 14.99 -16.97
N ASN A 107 3.30 14.20 -17.48
CA ASN A 107 3.38 13.61 -18.82
C ASN A 107 3.47 14.65 -19.96
N VAL A 108 2.85 15.82 -19.80
CA VAL A 108 2.91 16.93 -20.77
C VAL A 108 4.22 17.70 -20.61
N LEU A 109 4.66 17.90 -19.37
CA LEU A 109 5.84 18.68 -19.03
C LEU A 109 7.13 17.96 -19.46
N LEU A 110 7.23 16.65 -19.17
CA LEU A 110 8.39 15.82 -19.54
C LEU A 110 8.57 15.66 -21.06
N LYS A 111 7.48 15.73 -21.84
CA LYS A 111 7.53 15.58 -23.30
C LYS A 111 8.00 16.84 -24.04
N LYS A 112 7.99 18.01 -23.38
CA LYS A 112 8.26 19.30 -24.02
C LYS A 112 9.58 19.88 -23.49
N ALA A 113 10.62 19.86 -24.32
CA ALA A 113 11.97 20.33 -23.95
C ALA A 113 11.99 21.74 -23.33
N GLN A 114 11.13 22.66 -23.78
CA GLN A 114 11.02 24.02 -23.24
C GLN A 114 10.69 24.10 -21.74
N TYR A 115 10.12 23.04 -21.16
CA TYR A 115 9.76 23.02 -19.74
C TYR A 115 10.79 22.26 -18.88
N ARG A 116 11.78 21.61 -19.47
CA ARG A 116 12.71 20.73 -18.74
C ARG A 116 13.46 21.49 -17.65
N ASP A 117 14.19 22.54 -18.01
CA ASP A 117 14.97 23.34 -17.07
C ASP A 117 14.09 23.98 -15.99
N GLN A 118 12.88 24.41 -16.39
CA GLN A 118 11.91 25.00 -15.46
C GLN A 118 11.36 23.96 -14.47
N VAL A 119 11.11 22.74 -14.90
CA VAL A 119 10.67 21.63 -14.04
C VAL A 119 11.80 21.27 -13.07
N GLU A 120 13.01 21.07 -13.56
CA GLU A 120 14.17 20.73 -12.72
C GLU A 120 14.43 21.80 -11.64
N SER A 121 14.38 23.09 -12.02
CA SER A 121 14.46 24.20 -11.07
C SER A 121 13.30 24.23 -10.08
N MET A 122 12.08 23.92 -10.52
CA MET A 122 10.90 23.89 -9.64
C MET A 122 10.98 22.74 -8.62
N LEU A 123 11.42 21.55 -9.02
CA LEU A 123 11.61 20.41 -8.11
C LEU A 123 12.63 20.74 -7.01
N THR A 124 13.82 21.21 -7.41
CA THR A 124 14.93 21.60 -6.51
C THR A 124 14.58 22.75 -5.58
N THR A 125 13.83 23.74 -6.05
CA THR A 125 13.55 24.94 -5.27
C THR A 125 12.31 24.80 -4.38
N TYR A 126 11.30 24.04 -4.82
CA TYR A 126 9.98 24.07 -4.18
C TYR A 126 9.40 22.72 -3.80
N VAL A 127 9.85 21.59 -4.38
CA VAL A 127 9.29 20.26 -4.04
C VAL A 127 10.16 19.55 -3.03
N PHE A 128 11.47 19.47 -3.27
CA PHE A 128 12.39 18.80 -2.34
C PHE A 128 12.35 19.39 -0.90
N PRO A 129 12.30 20.73 -0.70
CA PRO A 129 12.20 21.29 0.65
C PRO A 129 10.92 20.90 1.40
N GLU A 130 9.84 20.54 0.69
CA GLU A 130 8.57 20.18 1.30
C GLU A 130 8.64 18.86 2.08
N PHE A 131 9.67 18.02 1.89
CA PHE A 131 9.93 16.85 2.75
C PHE A 131 10.24 17.22 4.20
N GLN A 132 10.55 18.49 4.49
CA GLN A 132 10.75 19.00 5.85
C GLN A 132 9.55 19.84 6.34
N ASN A 133 8.45 19.90 5.57
CA ASN A 133 7.27 20.67 5.97
C ASN A 133 6.66 20.06 7.25
N PRO A 134 6.31 20.87 8.27
CA PRO A 134 5.68 20.37 9.49
C PRO A 134 4.32 19.69 9.24
N ALA A 135 3.63 20.00 8.14
CA ALA A 135 2.37 19.40 7.78
C ALA A 135 2.55 18.14 6.93
N GLY A 136 2.08 16.99 7.43
CA GLY A 136 2.23 15.69 6.75
C GLY A 136 1.69 15.62 5.34
N HIS A 137 0.54 16.26 5.09
CA HIS A 137 -0.05 16.29 3.74
C HIS A 137 0.86 16.96 2.70
N MET A 138 1.66 17.95 3.11
CA MET A 138 2.64 18.58 2.20
C MET A 138 3.81 17.66 1.89
N ARG A 139 4.31 16.92 2.90
CA ARG A 139 5.38 15.93 2.68
C ARG A 139 4.91 14.80 1.77
N ALA A 140 3.71 14.27 2.01
CA ALA A 140 3.09 13.26 1.15
C ALA A 140 2.89 13.77 -0.28
N ARG A 141 2.39 15.00 -0.45
CA ARG A 141 2.23 15.61 -1.78
C ARG A 141 3.56 15.76 -2.50
N ALA A 142 4.63 16.15 -1.80
CA ALA A 142 5.95 16.29 -2.39
C ALA A 142 6.45 14.95 -2.93
N CYS A 143 6.30 13.88 -2.16
CA CYS A 143 6.64 12.52 -2.57
C CYS A 143 5.84 12.08 -3.81
N TRP A 144 4.52 12.26 -3.77
CA TRP A 144 3.63 11.99 -4.90
C TRP A 144 3.99 12.78 -6.16
N VAL A 145 4.44 14.04 -6.05
CA VAL A 145 4.91 14.78 -7.23
C VAL A 145 6.20 14.16 -7.76
N LEU A 146 7.17 13.88 -6.88
CA LEU A 146 8.47 13.31 -7.27
C LEU A 146 8.35 11.94 -7.94
N HIS A 147 7.31 11.17 -7.61
CA HIS A 147 6.96 9.94 -8.31
C HIS A 147 7.02 10.11 -9.84
N TYR A 148 6.32 11.12 -10.36
CA TYR A 148 6.22 11.33 -11.81
C TYR A 148 7.50 11.86 -12.45
N PHE A 149 8.41 12.43 -11.66
CA PHE A 149 9.66 13.03 -12.12
C PHE A 149 10.90 12.23 -11.69
N CYS A 150 10.72 11.00 -11.19
CA CYS A 150 11.77 10.17 -10.60
C CYS A 150 13.02 10.02 -11.47
N ARG A 151 12.85 9.94 -12.80
CA ARG A 151 13.95 9.82 -13.78
C ARG A 151 14.93 11.00 -13.80
N LEU A 152 14.55 12.17 -13.27
CA LEU A 152 15.42 13.35 -13.26
C LEU A 152 16.41 13.35 -12.10
N TYR A 153 16.01 12.78 -10.95
CA TYR A 153 16.76 12.88 -9.68
C TYR A 153 16.67 11.59 -8.85
N LEU A 154 16.74 10.42 -9.50
CA LEU A 154 16.45 9.12 -8.87
C LEU A 154 17.15 8.93 -7.53
N ALA A 155 18.47 9.10 -7.47
CA ALA A 155 19.25 8.87 -6.25
C ALA A 155 18.77 9.72 -5.05
N GLU A 156 18.50 11.00 -5.28
CA GLU A 156 18.03 11.90 -4.21
C GLU A 156 16.58 11.61 -3.81
N ILE A 157 15.73 11.26 -4.79
CA ILE A 157 14.34 10.88 -4.55
C ILE A 157 14.30 9.59 -3.72
N MET A 158 15.07 8.56 -4.10
CA MET A 158 15.20 7.32 -3.33
C MET A 158 15.66 7.59 -1.90
N ARG A 159 16.69 8.43 -1.72
CA ARG A 159 17.20 8.80 -0.39
C ARG A 159 16.11 9.44 0.48
N LEU A 160 15.33 10.36 -0.08
CA LEU A 160 14.26 11.05 0.65
C LEU A 160 13.06 10.15 0.93
N THR A 161 12.63 9.34 -0.04
CA THR A 161 11.53 8.37 0.12
C THR A 161 11.88 7.31 1.15
N THR A 162 13.08 6.73 1.10
CA THR A 162 13.55 5.77 2.12
C THR A 162 13.66 6.40 3.51
N ASN A 163 14.18 7.64 3.60
CA ASN A 163 14.22 8.35 4.87
C ASN A 163 12.81 8.62 5.42
N ALA A 164 11.86 9.03 4.58
CA ALA A 164 10.48 9.27 4.97
C ALA A 164 9.83 7.98 5.52
N LEU A 165 10.00 6.86 4.81
CA LEU A 165 9.53 5.55 5.27
C LEU A 165 10.07 5.22 6.66
N LEU A 166 11.39 5.31 6.85
CA LEU A 166 12.04 4.83 8.07
C LEU A 166 11.92 5.79 9.27
N THR A 167 11.74 7.09 9.04
CA THR A 167 11.91 8.10 10.10
C THR A 167 10.72 9.02 10.31
N ASP A 168 9.76 9.09 9.39
CA ASP A 168 8.61 9.99 9.58
C ASP A 168 7.74 9.50 10.75
N LYS A 169 6.94 10.41 11.31
CA LYS A 169 6.05 10.12 12.44
C LYS A 169 4.61 9.84 11.98
N GLU A 170 4.24 10.28 10.77
CA GLU A 170 2.89 10.19 10.25
C GLU A 170 2.75 8.97 9.34
N LEU A 171 2.02 7.97 9.81
CA LEU A 171 1.75 6.71 9.09
C LEU A 171 1.25 6.92 7.64
N PRO A 172 0.34 7.85 7.33
CA PRO A 172 -0.11 8.07 5.96
C PRO A 172 1.02 8.44 4.98
N PHE A 173 2.04 9.15 5.46
CA PHE A 173 3.18 9.50 4.62
C PHE A 173 4.14 8.32 4.43
N LYS A 174 4.32 7.48 5.46
CA LYS A 174 5.07 6.23 5.32
C LYS A 174 4.44 5.29 4.28
N VAL A 175 3.11 5.15 4.31
CA VAL A 175 2.34 4.36 3.33
C VAL A 175 2.60 4.85 1.91
N GLU A 176 2.51 6.16 1.67
CA GLU A 176 2.82 6.75 0.36
C GLU A 176 4.27 6.45 -0.07
N ALA A 177 5.23 6.62 0.86
CA ALA A 177 6.65 6.38 0.57
C ALA A 177 6.94 4.92 0.20
N VAL A 178 6.25 3.95 0.82
CA VAL A 178 6.36 2.53 0.46
C VAL A 178 5.87 2.27 -0.96
N ILE A 179 4.75 2.87 -1.33
CA ILE A 179 4.14 2.66 -2.65
C ILE A 179 4.96 3.31 -3.75
N ASP A 180 5.50 4.49 -3.49
CA ASP A 180 6.48 5.12 -4.37
C ASP A 180 7.75 4.27 -4.51
N LEU A 181 8.23 3.68 -3.42
CA LEU A 181 9.38 2.76 -3.46
C LEU A 181 9.10 1.55 -4.38
N GLN A 182 7.93 0.91 -4.28
CA GLN A 182 7.55 -0.19 -5.18
C GLN A 182 7.58 0.25 -6.66
N MET A 183 7.05 1.44 -6.93
CA MET A 183 6.98 2.00 -8.27
C MET A 183 8.36 2.31 -8.84
N PHE A 184 9.29 2.81 -8.03
CA PHE A 184 10.69 3.01 -8.44
C PHE A 184 11.39 1.69 -8.73
N LEU A 185 11.27 0.71 -7.83
CA LEU A 185 11.84 -0.64 -8.01
C LEU A 185 11.24 -1.40 -9.22
N SER A 186 10.06 -1.01 -9.68
CA SER A 186 9.41 -1.62 -10.85
C SER A 186 9.74 -0.91 -12.16
N SER A 187 10.19 0.34 -12.10
CA SER A 187 10.36 1.18 -13.29
C SER A 187 11.82 1.49 -13.64
N GLN A 188 12.75 1.32 -12.69
CA GLN A 188 14.17 1.70 -12.82
C GLN A 188 15.08 0.70 -12.11
N ASP A 189 15.94 0.02 -12.86
CA ASP A 189 16.85 -1.00 -12.32
C ASP A 189 17.86 -0.41 -11.32
N GLU A 190 18.26 0.85 -11.52
CA GLU A 190 19.19 1.58 -10.66
C GLU A 190 18.59 1.88 -9.26
N ALA A 191 17.27 1.81 -9.11
CA ALA A 191 16.61 2.03 -7.82
C ALA A 191 17.01 0.95 -6.79
N THR A 192 17.21 -0.29 -7.24
CA THR A 192 17.59 -1.42 -6.38
C THR A 192 18.87 -1.15 -5.60
N GLN A 193 19.89 -0.60 -6.27
CA GLN A 193 21.19 -0.28 -5.66
C GLN A 193 21.08 0.80 -4.58
N SER A 194 20.07 1.68 -4.68
CA SER A 194 19.89 2.80 -3.74
C SER A 194 19.36 2.36 -2.37
N VAL A 195 18.73 1.18 -2.28
CA VAL A 195 18.07 0.69 -1.06
C VAL A 195 18.61 -0.64 -0.55
N GLU A 196 19.44 -1.33 -1.33
CA GLU A 196 19.97 -2.66 -1.00
C GLU A 196 20.59 -2.70 0.41
N GLY A 197 21.38 -1.69 0.78
CA GLY A 197 22.04 -1.62 2.09
C GLY A 197 21.10 -1.44 3.28
N GLN A 198 19.84 -1.05 3.06
CA GLN A 198 18.84 -0.79 4.11
C GLN A 198 17.58 -1.65 3.93
N ILE A 199 17.61 -2.65 3.04
CA ILE A 199 16.39 -3.36 2.66
C ILE A 199 15.77 -4.12 3.83
N LYS A 200 16.58 -4.64 4.76
CA LYS A 200 16.09 -5.35 5.95
C LYS A 200 15.29 -4.42 6.86
N GLU A 201 15.78 -3.20 7.06
CA GLU A 201 15.13 -2.15 7.85
C GLU A 201 13.83 -1.70 7.18
N ILE A 202 13.87 -1.49 5.86
CA ILE A 202 12.68 -1.18 5.05
C ILE A 202 11.63 -2.29 5.17
N THR A 203 12.03 -3.55 5.06
CA THR A 203 11.13 -4.71 5.18
C THR A 203 10.51 -4.79 6.57
N LYS A 204 11.27 -4.57 7.64
CA LYS A 204 10.76 -4.58 9.01
C LYS A 204 9.76 -3.45 9.27
N GLU A 205 10.05 -2.26 8.77
CA GLU A 205 9.13 -1.13 8.86
C GLU A 205 7.86 -1.40 8.05
N LEU A 206 7.97 -1.94 6.83
CA LEU A 206 6.83 -2.32 6.01
C LEU A 206 5.93 -3.36 6.69
N LEU A 207 6.51 -4.39 7.31
CA LEU A 207 5.75 -5.36 8.10
C LEU A 207 4.95 -4.69 9.23
N THR A 208 5.57 -3.73 9.91
CA THR A 208 4.90 -2.95 10.97
C THR A 208 3.71 -2.17 10.41
N ILE A 209 3.91 -1.48 9.28
CA ILE A 209 2.84 -0.73 8.61
C ILE A 209 1.72 -1.66 8.13
N ILE A 210 2.04 -2.83 7.54
CA ILE A 210 1.04 -3.82 7.12
C ILE A 210 0.16 -4.25 8.29
N ARG A 211 0.75 -4.51 9.47
CA ARG A 211 -0.04 -4.89 10.65
C ARG A 211 -0.85 -3.74 11.23
N GLU A 212 -0.35 -2.51 11.19
CA GLU A 212 -1.08 -1.34 11.72
C GLU A 212 -2.22 -0.88 10.83
N THR A 213 -2.11 -1.10 9.52
CA THR A 213 -3.07 -0.59 8.53
C THR A 213 -3.96 -1.65 7.94
N GLU A 214 -3.57 -2.92 8.01
CA GLU A 214 -4.25 -4.05 7.35
C GLU A 214 -4.53 -3.78 5.85
N ASN A 215 -3.69 -2.95 5.23
CA ASN A 215 -3.83 -2.50 3.86
C ASN A 215 -3.24 -3.52 2.87
N GLU A 216 -4.08 -4.02 1.96
CA GLU A 216 -3.70 -5.06 1.01
C GLU A 216 -2.63 -4.62 -0.02
N ASP A 217 -2.62 -3.35 -0.44
CA ASP A 217 -1.65 -2.85 -1.41
C ASP A 217 -0.22 -2.98 -0.87
N LEU A 218 -0.04 -2.79 0.44
CA LEU A 218 1.26 -2.92 1.08
C LEU A 218 1.80 -4.35 1.08
N THR A 219 0.92 -5.35 1.04
CA THR A 219 1.34 -6.75 0.89
C THR A 219 1.90 -7.02 -0.52
N ASN A 220 1.36 -6.36 -1.55
CA ASN A 220 1.92 -6.39 -2.90
C ASN A 220 3.30 -5.72 -2.95
N VAL A 221 3.52 -4.66 -2.16
CA VAL A 221 4.85 -4.06 -2.02
C VAL A 221 5.83 -5.02 -1.35
N MET A 222 5.38 -5.73 -0.31
CA MET A 222 6.19 -6.75 0.35
C MET A 222 6.59 -7.86 -0.63
N GLN A 223 5.66 -8.38 -1.42
CA GLN A 223 5.95 -9.39 -2.45
C GLN A 223 7.01 -8.89 -3.43
N LYS A 224 6.87 -7.65 -3.94
CA LYS A 224 7.86 -7.05 -4.84
C LYS A 224 9.24 -6.97 -4.19
N ILE A 225 9.31 -6.57 -2.92
CA ILE A 225 10.57 -6.50 -2.16
C ILE A 225 11.19 -7.90 -1.99
N VAL A 226 10.39 -8.88 -1.58
CA VAL A 226 10.84 -10.27 -1.39
C VAL A 226 11.42 -10.83 -2.70
N CYS A 227 10.73 -10.69 -3.82
CA CYS A 227 11.23 -11.16 -5.12
C CYS A 227 12.46 -10.38 -5.62
N THR A 228 12.64 -9.13 -5.22
CA THR A 228 13.75 -8.28 -5.71
C THR A 228 15.02 -8.49 -4.87
N PHE A 229 14.88 -8.81 -3.59
CA PHE A 229 15.98 -8.83 -2.61
C PHE A 229 16.09 -10.16 -1.86
N THR A 230 15.74 -11.27 -2.51
CA THR A 230 15.70 -12.62 -1.91
C THR A 230 16.96 -12.91 -1.09
N GLU A 231 18.14 -12.76 -1.70
CA GLU A 231 19.44 -13.06 -1.07
C GLU A 231 19.68 -12.23 0.20
N GLN A 232 19.38 -10.94 0.16
CA GLN A 232 19.53 -10.04 1.29
C GLN A 232 18.52 -10.34 2.40
N LEU A 233 17.35 -10.89 2.06
CA LEU A 233 16.26 -11.17 2.97
C LEU A 233 16.28 -12.58 3.57
N LEU A 234 17.06 -13.53 3.03
CA LEU A 234 17.22 -14.87 3.61
C LEU A 234 17.43 -14.89 5.13
N PRO A 235 18.30 -14.03 5.73
CA PRO A 235 18.55 -14.06 7.18
C PRO A 235 17.35 -13.61 8.02
N VAL A 236 16.37 -12.93 7.41
CA VAL A 236 15.17 -12.41 8.07
C VAL A 236 13.89 -13.07 7.56
N ALA A 237 13.97 -14.06 6.66
CA ALA A 237 12.81 -14.73 6.06
C ALA A 237 11.86 -15.34 7.11
N THR A 238 12.41 -15.96 8.17
CA THR A 238 11.60 -16.50 9.27
C THR A 238 10.86 -15.40 10.03
N GLU A 239 11.50 -14.24 10.24
CA GLU A 239 10.87 -13.08 10.88
C GLU A 239 9.73 -12.50 10.02
N ILE A 240 9.95 -12.40 8.70
CA ILE A 240 8.93 -11.97 7.73
C ILE A 240 7.72 -12.92 7.78
N CYS A 241 7.96 -14.22 7.62
CA CYS A 241 6.89 -15.23 7.62
C CYS A 241 6.11 -15.22 8.94
N GLN A 242 6.82 -15.14 10.07
CA GLN A 242 6.18 -15.11 11.39
C GLN A 242 5.31 -13.87 11.56
N HIS A 243 5.76 -12.71 11.08
CA HIS A 243 5.01 -11.47 11.18
C HIS A 243 3.74 -11.52 10.31
N LEU A 244 3.84 -11.99 9.06
CA LEU A 244 2.70 -12.16 8.17
C LEU A 244 1.67 -13.15 8.75
N ALA A 245 2.14 -14.27 9.30
CA ALA A 245 1.29 -15.27 9.95
C ALA A 245 0.58 -14.71 11.19
N THR A 246 1.27 -13.90 11.99
CA THR A 246 0.66 -13.23 13.15
C THR A 246 -0.40 -12.21 12.72
N THR A 247 -0.10 -11.38 11.72
CA THR A 247 -1.10 -10.44 11.18
C THR A 247 -2.31 -11.18 10.61
N PHE A 248 -2.09 -12.29 9.90
CA PHE A 248 -3.17 -13.13 9.38
C PHE A 248 -4.10 -13.64 10.49
N SER A 249 -3.54 -14.19 11.57
CA SER A 249 -4.35 -14.61 12.72
C SER A 249 -5.13 -13.45 13.35
N GLN A 250 -4.54 -12.26 13.46
CA GLN A 250 -5.22 -11.08 14.00
C GLN A 250 -6.39 -10.63 13.12
N VAL A 251 -6.22 -10.61 11.80
CA VAL A 251 -7.29 -10.29 10.84
C VAL A 251 -8.46 -11.25 10.99
N LEU A 252 -8.19 -12.55 11.13
CA LEU A 252 -9.23 -13.58 11.33
C LEU A 252 -9.96 -13.45 12.67
N GLU A 253 -9.27 -13.02 13.72
CA GLU A 253 -9.82 -12.84 15.07
C GLU A 253 -10.55 -11.50 15.26
N SER A 254 -10.38 -10.54 14.34
CA SER A 254 -11.01 -9.21 14.44
C SER A 254 -12.54 -9.30 14.31
N GLU A 255 -13.29 -8.25 14.68
CA GLU A 255 -14.77 -8.21 14.57
C GLU A 255 -15.27 -7.58 13.26
N GLU A 256 -14.38 -7.26 12.32
CA GLU A 256 -14.70 -6.56 11.06
C GLU A 256 -15.57 -7.37 10.07
N GLY A 257 -16.08 -6.73 9.03
CA GLY A 257 -16.92 -7.37 8.01
C GLY A 257 -16.20 -8.55 7.34
N SER A 258 -16.95 -9.63 7.05
CA SER A 258 -16.37 -10.88 6.53
C SER A 258 -15.62 -10.69 5.20
N ASP A 259 -16.07 -9.78 4.34
CA ASP A 259 -15.53 -9.61 2.99
C ASP A 259 -14.19 -8.85 3.01
N GLU A 260 -14.07 -7.77 3.77
CA GLU A 260 -12.83 -6.99 3.92
C GLU A 260 -11.72 -7.84 4.58
N LYS A 261 -12.08 -8.63 5.61
CA LYS A 261 -11.17 -9.60 6.21
C LYS A 261 -10.67 -10.64 5.22
N ALA A 262 -11.57 -11.17 4.38
CA ALA A 262 -11.21 -12.20 3.42
C ALA A 262 -10.20 -11.67 2.40
N ILE A 263 -10.36 -10.43 1.94
CA ILE A 263 -9.44 -9.75 1.04
C ILE A 263 -8.05 -9.61 1.68
N THR A 264 -7.98 -9.00 2.87
CA THR A 264 -6.69 -8.80 3.55
C THR A 264 -6.02 -10.13 3.92
N ALA A 265 -6.78 -11.10 4.44
CA ALA A 265 -6.27 -12.43 4.78
C ALA A 265 -5.71 -13.15 3.55
N MET A 266 -6.39 -13.07 2.41
CA MET A 266 -5.94 -13.63 1.14
C MET A 266 -4.64 -12.98 0.67
N SER A 267 -4.55 -11.66 0.72
CA SER A 267 -3.35 -10.91 0.33
C SER A 267 -2.14 -11.23 1.21
N LEU A 268 -2.35 -11.50 2.51
CA LEU A 268 -1.31 -12.00 3.42
C LEU A 268 -0.86 -13.42 3.06
N LEU A 269 -1.78 -14.33 2.73
CA LEU A 269 -1.45 -15.69 2.29
C LEU A 269 -0.62 -15.70 1.00
N ASN A 270 -1.02 -14.92 -0.01
CA ASN A 270 -0.27 -14.78 -1.26
C ASN A 270 1.16 -14.25 -1.02
N THR A 271 1.32 -13.40 0.00
CA THR A 271 2.63 -12.87 0.38
C THR A 271 3.49 -13.93 1.06
N ILE A 272 2.90 -14.79 1.91
CA ILE A 272 3.57 -15.95 2.49
C ILE A 272 3.96 -16.95 1.40
N GLU A 273 3.05 -17.24 0.47
CA GLU A 273 3.32 -18.11 -0.69
C GLU A 273 4.50 -17.59 -1.53
N THR A 274 4.49 -16.29 -1.85
CA THR A 274 5.59 -15.65 -2.57
C THR A 274 6.91 -15.84 -1.82
N LEU A 275 6.94 -15.62 -0.50
CA LEU A 275 8.13 -15.83 0.30
C LEU A 275 8.61 -17.29 0.24
N LEU A 276 7.70 -18.27 0.36
CA LEU A 276 8.04 -19.70 0.28
C LEU A 276 8.66 -20.04 -1.08
N ARG A 277 8.07 -19.53 -2.17
CA ARG A 277 8.57 -19.73 -3.53
C ARG A 277 9.96 -19.14 -3.72
N GLU A 278 10.19 -17.92 -3.25
CA GLU A 278 11.50 -17.27 -3.38
C GLU A 278 12.59 -17.99 -2.56
N VAL A 279 12.24 -18.66 -1.45
CA VAL A 279 13.20 -19.41 -0.62
C VAL A 279 13.25 -20.92 -0.92
N GLU A 280 12.54 -21.42 -1.93
CA GLU A 280 12.46 -22.86 -2.25
C GLU A 280 13.84 -23.50 -2.45
N LYS A 281 14.77 -22.75 -3.06
CA LYS A 281 16.15 -23.20 -3.30
C LYS A 281 17.04 -23.18 -2.05
N HIS A 282 16.51 -22.75 -0.90
CA HIS A 282 17.20 -22.64 0.39
C HIS A 282 16.53 -23.55 1.43
N PRO A 283 16.80 -24.88 1.37
CA PRO A 283 16.08 -25.88 2.17
C PRO A 283 16.19 -25.62 3.67
N ASP A 284 17.33 -25.12 4.15
CA ASP A 284 17.53 -24.79 5.57
C ASP A 284 16.58 -23.67 6.04
N VAL A 285 16.33 -22.67 5.18
CA VAL A 285 15.39 -21.57 5.48
C VAL A 285 13.96 -22.08 5.38
N LEU A 286 13.64 -22.83 4.33
CA LEU A 286 12.31 -23.41 4.12
C LEU A 286 11.89 -24.32 5.30
N LEU A 287 12.81 -25.14 5.82
CA LEU A 287 12.61 -25.95 7.02
C LEU A 287 12.19 -25.13 8.25
N ASN A 288 12.74 -23.92 8.40
CA ASN A 288 12.37 -23.01 9.48
C ASN A 288 11.02 -22.32 9.25
N LEU A 289 10.54 -22.24 8.00
CA LEU A 289 9.23 -21.64 7.67
C LEU A 289 8.08 -22.63 7.85
N HIS A 290 8.29 -23.95 7.65
CA HIS A 290 7.22 -24.95 7.73
C HIS A 290 6.36 -24.88 9.01
N PRO A 291 6.93 -24.78 10.23
CA PRO A 291 6.11 -24.72 11.45
C PRO A 291 5.18 -23.50 11.49
N ILE A 292 5.59 -22.40 10.88
CA ILE A 292 4.82 -21.16 10.79
C ILE A 292 3.65 -21.35 9.81
N VAL A 293 3.91 -21.95 8.65
CA VAL A 293 2.89 -22.23 7.63
C VAL A 293 1.84 -23.21 8.16
N ILE A 294 2.26 -24.27 8.85
CA ILE A 294 1.35 -25.23 9.50
C ILE A 294 0.42 -24.50 10.49
N LYS A 295 0.95 -23.55 11.26
CA LYS A 295 0.15 -22.74 12.17
C LYS A 295 -0.89 -21.92 11.41
N VAL A 296 -0.52 -21.27 10.30
CA VAL A 296 -1.46 -20.49 9.46
C VAL A 296 -2.60 -21.37 8.94
N VAL A 297 -2.29 -22.54 8.38
CA VAL A 297 -3.28 -23.51 7.90
C VAL A 297 -4.22 -23.95 9.04
N GLY A 298 -3.68 -24.15 10.25
CA GLY A 298 -4.49 -24.51 11.41
C GLY A 298 -5.48 -23.45 11.89
N HIS A 299 -5.30 -22.17 11.54
CA HIS A 299 -6.25 -21.09 11.86
C HIS A 299 -7.35 -20.92 10.81
N MET A 300 -7.25 -21.59 9.66
CA MET A 300 -8.32 -21.56 8.67
C MET A 300 -9.55 -22.30 9.21
N PRO A 301 -10.74 -21.66 9.26
CA PRO A 301 -11.96 -22.30 9.72
C PRO A 301 -12.25 -23.60 8.95
N ARG A 302 -12.83 -24.61 9.62
CA ARG A 302 -13.32 -25.83 8.96
C ARG A 302 -14.43 -25.57 7.93
N ASP A 303 -15.03 -24.38 8.00
CA ASP A 303 -16.13 -23.91 7.15
C ASP A 303 -15.68 -22.81 6.16
N VAL A 304 -14.39 -22.74 5.81
CA VAL A 304 -14.03 -21.94 4.62
C VAL A 304 -14.74 -22.57 3.43
N PRO A 305 -15.57 -21.83 2.67
CA PRO A 305 -16.26 -22.39 1.52
C PRO A 305 -15.26 -23.07 0.61
N GLU A 306 -15.55 -24.30 0.15
CA GLU A 306 -14.70 -25.00 -0.81
C GLU A 306 -14.33 -24.09 -1.98
N GLU A 307 -15.23 -23.20 -2.39
CA GLU A 307 -15.00 -22.15 -3.39
C GLU A 307 -13.86 -21.18 -3.07
N LEU A 308 -13.67 -20.76 -1.81
CA LEU A 308 -12.61 -19.82 -1.42
C LEU A 308 -11.25 -20.54 -1.41
N ILE A 309 -11.18 -21.74 -0.81
CA ILE A 309 -10.01 -22.63 -0.91
C ILE A 309 -9.70 -22.88 -2.40
N TYR A 310 -10.70 -23.27 -3.18
CA TYR A 310 -10.57 -23.54 -4.61
C TYR A 310 -10.11 -22.29 -5.39
N GLN A 311 -10.59 -21.08 -5.09
CA GLN A 311 -10.14 -19.86 -5.77
C GLN A 311 -8.73 -19.40 -5.34
N VAL A 312 -8.36 -19.58 -4.08
CA VAL A 312 -7.00 -19.35 -3.56
C VAL A 312 -5.99 -20.25 -4.27
N PHE A 313 -6.31 -21.54 -4.43
CA PHE A 313 -5.35 -22.55 -4.88
C PHE A 313 -5.39 -22.85 -6.39
N LYS A 314 -6.45 -22.45 -7.12
CA LYS A 314 -6.59 -22.71 -8.56
C LYS A 314 -5.69 -21.84 -9.44
N LYS A 315 -5.15 -20.73 -8.93
CA LYS A 315 -4.44 -19.77 -9.78
C LYS A 315 -2.98 -20.16 -10.07
N ASP A 316 -2.28 -20.86 -9.16
CA ASP A 316 -0.89 -21.30 -9.39
C ASP A 316 -0.46 -22.62 -8.69
N GLY A 317 -1.37 -23.35 -8.00
CA GLY A 317 -1.00 -24.48 -7.12
C GLY A 317 -1.42 -25.90 -7.58
N ILE A 318 -1.72 -26.12 -8.86
CA ILE A 318 -2.35 -27.37 -9.33
C ILE A 318 -1.52 -28.62 -9.00
N ASP A 319 -0.19 -28.54 -9.06
CA ASP A 319 0.67 -29.70 -8.82
C ASP A 319 0.72 -30.08 -7.32
N PHE A 320 0.79 -29.08 -6.43
CA PHE A 320 0.77 -29.27 -4.97
C PHE A 320 -0.60 -29.77 -4.46
N PHE A 321 -1.68 -29.44 -5.17
CA PHE A 321 -3.05 -29.79 -4.81
C PHE A 321 -3.37 -31.27 -5.06
N ILE A 322 -2.85 -31.89 -6.13
CA ILE A 322 -3.11 -33.31 -6.42
C ILE A 322 -2.57 -34.20 -5.29
N ASP A 323 -1.43 -33.82 -4.71
CA ASP A 323 -0.75 -34.63 -3.71
C ASP A 323 -1.28 -34.41 -2.28
N ILE A 324 -1.73 -33.19 -1.95
CA ILE A 324 -2.18 -32.84 -0.59
C ILE A 324 -3.69 -32.94 -0.40
N MET A 325 -4.49 -32.84 -1.47
CA MET A 325 -5.96 -32.88 -1.37
C MET A 325 -6.51 -34.12 -0.64
N PRO A 326 -6.02 -35.36 -0.86
CA PRO A 326 -6.54 -36.52 -0.11
C PRO A 326 -6.29 -36.42 1.41
N ALA A 327 -5.19 -35.79 1.80
CA ALA A 327 -4.82 -35.57 3.20
C ALA A 327 -5.65 -34.44 3.83
N LEU A 328 -5.81 -33.32 3.13
CA LEU A 328 -6.68 -32.20 3.53
C LEU A 328 -8.15 -32.64 3.62
N HIS A 329 -8.65 -33.39 2.63
CA HIS A 329 -10.01 -33.92 2.66
C HIS A 329 -10.23 -34.81 3.89
N ASN A 330 -9.31 -35.74 4.19
CA ASN A 330 -9.43 -36.56 5.40
C ASN A 330 -9.34 -35.77 6.71
N TYR A 331 -8.50 -34.72 6.75
CA TYR A 331 -8.39 -33.81 7.89
C TYR A 331 -9.68 -33.02 8.16
N VAL A 332 -10.35 -32.58 7.09
CA VAL A 332 -11.53 -31.71 7.13
C VAL A 332 -12.84 -32.50 7.25
N THR A 333 -13.03 -33.61 6.52
CA THR A 333 -14.35 -34.25 6.36
C THR A 333 -14.55 -35.55 7.15
N VAL A 334 -13.47 -36.24 7.56
CA VAL A 334 -13.58 -37.62 8.10
C VAL A 334 -13.29 -37.70 9.60
N ASP A 335 -12.06 -37.41 10.05
CA ASP A 335 -11.68 -37.46 11.47
C ASP A 335 -10.31 -36.79 11.74
N THR A 336 -10.34 -35.55 12.24
CA THR A 336 -9.15 -34.75 12.58
C THR A 336 -8.26 -35.41 13.64
N PRO A 337 -8.76 -35.87 14.81
CA PRO A 337 -7.92 -36.54 15.81
C PRO A 337 -7.28 -37.83 15.31
N ALA A 338 -7.98 -38.66 14.53
CA ALA A 338 -7.38 -39.87 13.97
C ALA A 338 -6.30 -39.53 12.93
N PHE A 339 -6.53 -38.53 12.09
CA PHE A 339 -5.55 -38.08 11.09
C PHE A 339 -4.26 -37.57 11.73
N LEU A 340 -4.36 -36.72 12.77
CA LEU A 340 -3.21 -36.18 13.51
C LEU A 340 -2.47 -37.25 14.34
N SER A 341 -3.13 -38.35 14.67
CA SER A 341 -2.51 -39.45 15.42
C SER A 341 -1.56 -40.31 14.58
N ASN A 342 -1.60 -40.19 13.24
CA ASN A 342 -0.81 -40.99 12.31
C ASN A 342 0.37 -40.19 11.72
N PRO A 343 1.63 -40.50 12.10
CA PRO A 343 2.81 -39.80 11.59
C PRO A 343 2.97 -39.85 10.06
N ASN A 344 2.50 -40.92 9.42
CA ASN A 344 2.61 -41.09 7.97
C ASN A 344 1.66 -40.15 7.20
N SER A 345 0.55 -39.75 7.82
CA SER A 345 -0.40 -38.78 7.23
C SER A 345 0.17 -37.37 7.19
N LEU A 346 0.98 -37.02 8.21
CA LEU A 346 1.72 -35.75 8.24
C LEU A 346 2.85 -35.75 7.21
N LEU A 347 3.56 -36.88 7.04
CA LEU A 347 4.60 -37.01 6.02
C LEU A 347 4.06 -36.89 4.60
N ALA A 348 2.83 -37.34 4.34
CA ALA A 348 2.18 -37.19 3.03
C ALA A 348 1.86 -35.73 2.67
N ILE A 349 1.62 -34.86 3.66
CA ILE A 349 1.46 -33.40 3.47
C ILE A 349 2.82 -32.73 3.18
N LEU A 350 3.91 -33.31 3.68
CA LEU A 350 5.25 -32.71 3.66
C LEU A 350 6.12 -33.19 2.49
N ALA A 351 5.70 -34.22 1.76
CA ALA A 351 6.48 -34.86 0.69
C ALA A 351 5.91 -34.62 -0.72
N GLY A 352 4.82 -33.86 -0.84
CA GLY A 352 4.23 -33.37 -2.09
C GLY A 352 4.69 -31.96 -2.43
#